data_AF-A0A482IYH3-F1
#
_entry.id   AF-A0A482IYH3-F1
#
_cell.length_a   1.000
_cell.length_b   1.000
_cell.length_c   1.000
_cell.angle_alpha   90.00
_cell.angle_beta   90.00
_cell.angle_gamma   90.00
#
_symmetry.space_group_name_H-M   'P 1'
#
loop_
_entity.id
_entity.type
_entity.pdbx_description
1 polymer ?
#
loop_
_entity_poly.entity_id
_entity_poly.type
_entity_poly.pdbx_seq_one_letter_code
_entity_poly.pdbx_strand_id
1 'polypeptide(L)' 'MSGDIHVLPHGSEWAIAIEGTGTRTRYQTREAAIDIATQLAKRTRAELLIHGRDGQIHERSTFGHGSPDTRG' A
#
# COMPACT_ATOMS: atom_id res chain seq x y z
N MET A 1 2.05 -10.86 11.86
CA MET A 1 1.04 -10.40 10.88
C MET A 1 1.68 -9.29 10.07
N SER A 2 1.71 -9.41 8.74
CA SER A 2 2.09 -8.30 7.88
C SER A 2 0.96 -7.27 7.93
N GLY A 3 1.23 -6.05 8.38
CA GLY A 3 0.22 -4.99 8.37
C GLY A 3 0.03 -4.41 6.97
N ASP A 4 -1.04 -3.64 6.82
CA ASP A 4 -1.41 -3.00 5.57
C ASP A 4 -0.39 -1.93 5.16
N ILE A 5 -0.28 -1.72 3.85
CA ILE A 5 0.68 -0.79 3.24
C ILE A 5 -0.06 0.44 2.75
N HIS A 6 0.30 1.58 3.30
CA HIS A 6 -0.31 2.87 2.99
C HIS A 6 0.65 3.73 2.17
N VAL A 7 0.19 4.24 1.04
CA VAL A 7 0.89 5.28 0.27
C VAL A 7 0.22 6.61 0.58
N LEU A 8 0.93 7.47 1.30
CA LEU A 8 0.43 8.73 1.84
C LEU A 8 1.15 9.92 1.21
N PRO A 9 0.47 11.04 0.92
CA PRO A 9 1.15 12.28 0.56
C PRO A 9 1.95 12.81 1.76
N HIS A 10 3.14 13.34 1.49
CA HIS A 10 3.99 13.97 2.51
C HIS A 10 4.62 15.27 1.97
N GLY A 11 3.91 16.38 2.11
CA GLY A 11 4.32 17.66 1.54
C GLY A 11 4.38 17.58 0.02
N SER A 12 5.56 17.79 -0.56
CA SER A 12 5.81 17.61 -2.00
C SER A 12 6.14 16.17 -2.41
N GLU A 13 6.30 15.27 -1.44
CA GLU A 13 6.75 13.89 -1.62
C GLU A 13 5.61 12.90 -1.30
N TRP A 14 5.93 11.61 -1.41
CA TRP A 14 5.08 10.48 -1.08
C TRP A 14 5.77 9.57 -0.08
N ALA A 15 5.02 8.97 0.83
CA ALA A 15 5.54 8.08 1.85
C ALA A 15 4.80 6.75 1.83
N ILE A 16 5.55 5.65 1.85
CA ILE A 16 5.02 4.31 2.12
C ILE A 16 5.10 4.10 3.64
N ALA A 17 3.99 3.74 4.28
CA ALA A 17 3.93 3.35 5.68
C ALA A 17 3.39 1.92 5.78
N ILE A 18 4.06 1.06 6.53
CA ILE A 18 3.64 -0.33 6.72
C ILE A 18 3.12 -0.47 8.15
N GLU A 19 1.85 -0.81 8.30
CA GLU A 19 1.20 -0.98 9.59
C GLU A 19 1.90 -2.06 10.42
N GLY A 20 2.02 -1.83 11.73
CA GLY A 20 2.64 -2.75 12.67
C GLY A 20 4.18 -2.80 12.64
N THR A 21 4.84 -2.28 11.60
CA THR A 21 6.32 -2.26 11.53
C THR A 21 6.93 -0.91 11.91
N GLY A 22 6.14 0.18 11.85
CA GLY A 22 6.64 1.54 12.02
C GLY A 22 7.59 2.01 10.92
N THR A 23 7.81 1.19 9.88
CA THR A 23 8.69 1.52 8.76
C THR A 23 8.00 2.51 7.85
N ARG A 24 8.70 3.61 7.53
CA ARG A 24 8.21 4.64 6.63
C ARG A 24 9.30 5.08 5.65
N THR A 25 9.05 4.89 4.36
CA THR A 25 10.01 5.21 3.29
C THR A 25 9.44 6.32 2.42
N ARG A 26 10.26 7.31 2.05
CA ARG A 26 9.83 8.48 1.26
C ARG A 26 10.30 8.37 -0.20
N TYR A 27 9.50 8.93 -1.10
CA TYR A 27 9.68 8.92 -2.54
C TYR A 27 9.30 10.29 -3.11
N GLN A 28 10.00 10.71 -4.16
CA GLN A 28 9.74 11.99 -4.80
C GLN A 28 8.41 12.01 -5.57
N THR A 29 7.98 10.87 -6.13
CA THR A 29 6.78 10.77 -6.96
C THR A 29 5.80 9.73 -6.43
N ARG A 30 4.52 9.91 -6.78
CA ARG A 30 3.44 9.00 -6.40
C ARG A 30 3.66 7.64 -7.02
N GLU A 31 4.01 7.65 -8.29
CA GLU A 31 4.19 6.47 -9.14
C GLU A 31 5.30 5.58 -8.57
N ALA A 32 6.45 6.16 -8.20
CA ALA A 32 7.55 5.42 -7.58
C ALA A 32 7.15 4.79 -6.24
N ALA A 33 6.36 5.51 -5.43
CA ALA A 33 5.86 4.97 -4.16
C ALA A 33 4.88 3.81 -4.41
N ILE A 34 3.97 3.94 -5.38
CA ILE A 34 3.00 2.89 -5.74
C ILE A 34 3.70 1.65 -6.25
N ASP A 35 4.69 1.77 -7.13
CA ASP A 35 5.42 0.63 -7.69
C ASP A 35 6.08 -0.21 -6.59
N ILE A 36 6.80 0.45 -5.68
CA ILE A 36 7.46 -0.23 -4.57
C ILE A 36 6.43 -0.78 -3.58
N ALA A 37 5.40 -0.01 -3.23
CA ALA A 37 4.35 -0.46 -2.31
C ALA A 37 3.60 -1.68 -2.85
N THR A 38 3.34 -1.72 -4.16
CA THR A 38 2.72 -2.86 -4.85
C THR A 38 3.60 -4.10 -4.77
N GLN A 39 4.90 -3.96 -5.00
CA GLN A 39 5.84 -5.07 -4.87
C GLN A 39 5.92 -5.60 -3.44
N LEU A 40 5.96 -4.70 -2.44
CA LEU A 40 5.93 -5.10 -1.04
C LEU A 40 4.62 -5.81 -0.70
N ALA A 41 3.46 -5.24 -1.06
CA ALA A 41 2.15 -5.79 -0.74
C ALA A 41 1.97 -7.19 -1.35
N LYS A 42 2.46 -7.42 -2.57
CA LYS A 42 2.52 -8.75 -3.20
C LYS A 42 3.43 -9.72 -2.42
N ARG A 43 4.61 -9.28 -1.99
CA ARG A 43 5.57 -10.12 -1.26
C ARG A 43 5.07 -10.48 0.14
N THR A 44 4.47 -9.52 0.84
CA THR A 44 3.99 -9.68 2.22
C THR A 44 2.55 -10.17 2.31
N ARG A 45 1.86 -10.25 1.16
CA ARG A 45 0.41 -10.56 1.04
C ARG A 45 -0.42 -9.62 1.91
N ALA A 46 -0.11 -8.33 1.82
CA ALA A 46 -0.80 -7.26 2.55
C ALA A 46 -1.78 -6.52 1.65
N GLU A 47 -2.62 -5.69 2.25
CA GLU A 47 -3.41 -4.72 1.52
C GLU A 47 -2.58 -3.49 1.16
N LEU A 48 -2.84 -2.91 -0.01
CA LEU A 48 -2.28 -1.65 -0.47
C LEU A 48 -3.37 -0.60 -0.52
N LEU A 49 -3.15 0.51 0.19
CA LEU A 49 -4.05 1.65 0.30
C LEU A 49 -3.35 2.90 -0.21
N ILE A 50 -3.83 3.48 -1.29
CA ILE A 50 -3.24 4.67 -1.91
C ILE A 50 -4.13 5.87 -1.59
N HIS A 51 -3.56 6.83 -0.86
CA HIS A 51 -4.25 8.05 -0.47
C HIS A 51 -4.04 9.15 -1.50
N GLY A 52 -5.05 9.98 -1.72
CA GLY A 52 -4.92 11.21 -2.48
C GLY A 52 -4.33 12.33 -1.61
N ARG A 53 -4.02 13.47 -2.25
CA ARG A 53 -3.58 14.69 -1.54
C ARG A 53 -4.67 15.30 -0.64
N ASP A 54 -5.91 14.88 -0.85
CA ASP A 54 -7.10 15.16 -0.03
C ASP A 54 -7.18 14.29 1.22
N GLY A 55 -6.28 13.30 1.39
CA GLY A 55 -6.29 12.36 2.50
C GLY A 55 -7.33 11.25 2.37
N GLN A 56 -8.05 11.18 1.26
CA GLN A 56 -9.02 10.11 0.96
C GLN A 56 -8.29 8.93 0.32
N ILE A 57 -8.81 7.72 0.49
CA ILE A 57 -8.30 6.55 -0.25
C ILE A 57 -8.84 6.62 -1.68
N HIS A 58 -7.94 6.76 -2.65
CA HIS A 58 -8.28 6.79 -4.07
C HIS A 58 -8.25 5.39 -4.68
N GLU A 59 -7.34 4.54 -4.20
CA GLU A 59 -7.17 3.19 -4.73
C GLU A 59 -6.84 2.21 -3.61
N ARG A 60 -7.43 1.01 -3.71
CA ARG A 60 -7.26 -0.10 -2.78
C ARG A 60 -6.98 -1.36 -3.59
N SER A 61 -5.90 -2.06 -3.23
CA SER A 61 -5.55 -3.35 -3.84
C SER A 61 -5.18 -4.37 -2.77
N THR A 62 -5.92 -5.48 -2.70
CA THR A 62 -5.68 -6.53 -1.70
C THR A 62 -4.90 -7.68 -2.33
N PHE A 63 -3.70 -7.98 -1.82
CA PHE A 63 -2.86 -9.07 -2.33
C PHE A 63 -2.84 -10.30 -1.39
N GLY A 64 -3.48 -10.17 -0.22
CA GLY A 64 -3.61 -11.19 0.80
C GLY A 64 -5.01 -11.73 0.94
N HIS A 65 -5.52 -12.44 -0.08
CA HIS A 65 -6.59 -13.40 0.15
C HIS A 65 -6.41 -14.62 -0.74
N GLY A 66 -5.92 -15.71 -0.13
CA GLY A 66 -6.03 -17.04 -0.71
C GLY A 66 -7.39 -17.61 -0.34
N SER A 67 -8.36 -17.50 -1.25
CA SER A 67 -9.28 -18.58 -1.64
C SER A 67 -10.06 -18.11 -2.87
N PRO A 68 -9.83 -18.67 -4.07
CA PRO A 68 -10.91 -18.95 -4.97
C PRO A 68 -11.59 -20.22 -4.45
N ASP A 69 -12.51 -20.11 -3.47
CA ASP A 69 -13.42 -21.23 -3.21
C ASP A 69 -14.58 -21.14 -4.21
N THR A 70 -14.47 -22.03 -5.18
CA THR A 70 -15.48 -22.38 -6.16
C THR A 70 -16.78 -22.81 -5.45
N ARG A 71 -17.89 -22.14 -5.73
CA ARG A 71 -19.21 -22.79 -5.88
C ARG A 71 -19.63 -22.51 -7.32
N GLY A 72 -19.70 -23.49 -8.21
CA GLY A 72 -20.46 -24.73 -8.06
C GLY A 72 -21.68 -24.56 -8.93
#